data_AF-X1HP69-F1
#
_entry.id   AF-X1HP69-F1
#
_cell.length_a   1.000
_cell.length_b   1.000
_cell.length_c   1.000
_cell.angle_alpha   90.00
_cell.angle_beta   90.00
_cell.angle_gamma   90.00
#
_symmetry.space_group_name_H-M   'P 1'
#
loop_
_entity.id
_entity.type
_entity.pdbx_description
1 polymer ?
#
loop_
_entity_poly.entity_id
_entity_poly.type
_entity_poly.pdbx_seq_one_letter_code
_entity_poly.pdbx_strand_id
1 'polypeptide(L)' 'DINLDPIFSKKYVRKVNFDNTIKFMGDIIQIPPSKYRLSFAKCVVDVFLLEDKIIYVLYKGDLIHITELSKNKLGQF' A
#
# COMPACT_ATOMS: atom_id res chain seq x y z
N ASP A 1 13.15 -20.73 7.14
CA ASP A 1 11.84 -20.06 7.27
C ASP A 1 11.34 -19.58 5.92
N ILE A 2 10.11 -19.95 5.56
CA ILE A 2 9.43 -19.49 4.35
C ILE A 2 8.43 -18.43 4.80
N ASN A 3 8.62 -17.17 4.41
CA ASN A 3 7.61 -16.15 4.62
C ASN A 3 6.46 -16.40 3.61
N LEU A 4 5.29 -16.77 4.12
CA LEU A 4 4.09 -17.09 3.33
C LEU A 4 3.16 -15.88 3.11
N ASP A 5 3.46 -14.73 3.71
CA ASP A 5 2.65 -13.51 3.60
C ASP A 5 2.35 -13.11 2.14
N PRO A 6 3.31 -13.20 1.19
CA PRO A 6 3.05 -12.86 -0.22
C PRO A 6 2.09 -13.83 -0.93
N ILE A 7 1.93 -15.05 -0.41
CA ILE A 7 1.06 -16.10 -0.97
C ILE A 7 -0.38 -15.89 -0.49
N PHE A 8 -0.56 -15.48 0.77
CA PHE A 8 -1.89 -15.24 1.34
C PHE A 8 -2.41 -13.81 1.17
N SER A 9 -1.57 -12.87 0.71
CA SER A 9 -1.99 -11.50 0.46
C SER A 9 -2.84 -11.34 -0.80
N LYS A 10 -3.85 -10.47 -0.73
CA LYS A 10 -4.57 -9.97 -1.92
C LYS A 10 -3.71 -8.91 -2.60
N LYS A 11 -3.44 -9.09 -3.91
CA LYS A 11 -2.53 -8.22 -4.68
C LYS A 11 -3.31 -7.25 -5.55
N TYR A 12 -2.88 -6.00 -5.53
CA TYR A 12 -3.45 -4.91 -6.32
C TYR A 12 -2.35 -4.05 -6.93
N VAL A 13 -2.71 -3.32 -7.97
CA VAL A 13 -1.84 -2.33 -8.60
C VAL A 13 -2.48 -0.95 -8.48
N ARG A 14 -1.68 0.06 -8.10
CA ARG A 14 -2.14 1.45 -8.00
C ARG A 14 -1.15 2.40 -8.65
N LYS A 15 -1.69 3.44 -9.28
CA LYS A 15 -0.92 4.59 -9.72
C LYS A 15 -0.91 5.62 -8.59
N VAL A 16 0.28 6.08 -8.23
CA VAL A 16 0.48 7.12 -7.22
C VAL A 16 0.04 8.47 -7.79
N ASN A 17 -0.74 9.21 -7.02
CA ASN A 17 -1.21 10.55 -7.33
C ASN A 17 -0.06 11.57 -7.33
N PHE A 18 -0.34 12.80 -7.80
CA PHE A 18 0.67 13.88 -7.84
C PHE A 18 1.13 14.34 -6.46
N ASP A 19 0.27 14.24 -5.46
CA ASP A 19 0.55 14.52 -4.04
C ASP A 19 1.24 13.35 -3.32
N ASN A 20 1.68 12.35 -4.08
CA ASN A 20 2.39 11.17 -3.59
C ASN A 20 1.54 10.24 -2.71
N THR A 21 0.22 10.24 -2.91
CA THR A 21 -0.74 9.33 -2.25
C THR A 21 -1.25 8.22 -3.16
N ILE A 22 -1.85 7.18 -2.59
CA ILE A 22 -2.76 6.25 -3.27
C ILE A 22 -4.10 6.19 -2.56
N LYS A 23 -5.18 5.91 -3.31
CA LYS A 23 -6.48 5.56 -2.75
C LYS A 23 -6.63 4.03 -2.72
N PHE A 24 -6.91 3.48 -1.55
CA PHE A 24 -7.06 2.04 -1.37
C PHE A 24 -8.10 1.72 -0.29
N MET A 25 -9.14 0.94 -0.63
CA MET A 25 -10.21 0.50 0.29
C MET A 25 -10.86 1.64 1.10
N GLY A 26 -11.02 2.81 0.49
CA GLY A 26 -11.60 4.00 1.13
C GLY A 26 -10.58 4.91 1.82
N ASP A 27 -9.35 4.42 2.04
CA ASP A 27 -8.28 5.19 2.67
C ASP A 27 -7.42 5.95 1.65
N ILE A 28 -6.85 7.06 2.11
CA ILE A 28 -5.78 7.78 1.43
C ILE A 28 -4.48 7.46 2.15
N ILE A 29 -3.54 6.84 1.44
CA ILE A 29 -2.26 6.40 1.98
C ILE A 29 -1.17 7.27 1.38
N GLN A 30 -0.44 7.99 2.24
CA GLN A 30 0.74 8.75 1.84
C GLN A 30 1.91 7.80 1.61
N ILE A 31 2.52 7.84 0.44
CA ILE A 31 3.75 7.09 0.18
C ILE A 31 4.93 7.98 0.57
N PRO A 32 5.71 7.64 1.61
CA PRO A 32 6.86 8.45 1.98
C PRO A 32 7.99 8.32 0.95
N PRO A 33 8.94 9.28 0.93
CA PRO A 33 10.22 9.11 0.26
C PRO A 33 10.92 7.81 0.72
N SER A 34 11.73 7.22 -0.15
CA SER A 34 12.60 6.11 0.22
C SER A 34 13.94 6.20 -0.50
N LYS A 35 14.83 5.23 -0.24
CA LYS A 35 16.16 5.14 -0.86
C LYS A 35 16.14 5.19 -2.39
N TYR A 36 15.02 4.81 -3.02
CA TYR A 36 14.90 4.82 -4.48
C TYR A 36 14.62 6.22 -5.03
N ARG A 37 13.81 7.03 -4.33
CA ARG A 37 13.35 8.33 -4.83
C ARG A 37 12.63 9.17 -3.78
N LEU A 38 12.76 10.49 -3.94
CA LEU A 38 12.13 11.49 -3.07
C LEU A 38 10.61 11.58 -3.24
N SER A 39 10.11 11.34 -4.44
CA SER A 39 8.67 11.33 -4.73
C SER A 39 8.30 10.12 -5.57
N PHE A 40 7.22 9.45 -5.19
CA PHE A 40 6.61 8.33 -5.92
C PHE A 40 5.54 8.77 -6.93
N ALA A 41 5.24 10.06 -7.05
CA ALA A 41 4.19 10.59 -7.92
C ALA A 41 4.21 10.00 -9.35
N LYS A 42 3.02 9.65 -9.85
CA LYS A 42 2.75 8.98 -11.13
C LYS A 42 3.29 7.56 -11.29
N CYS A 43 4.12 7.05 -10.38
CA CYS A 43 4.59 5.68 -10.50
C CYS A 43 3.49 4.67 -10.23
N VAL A 44 3.69 3.48 -10.77
CA VAL A 44 2.88 2.31 -10.48
C VAL A 44 3.54 1.55 -9.34
N VAL A 45 2.73 1.18 -8.35
CA VAL A 45 3.13 0.41 -7.18
C VAL A 45 2.24 -0.81 -7.03
N ASP A 46 2.81 -1.87 -6.49
CA ASP A 46 2.06 -3.03 -6.03
C ASP A 46 1.60 -2.80 -4.59
N VAL A 47 0.37 -3.18 -4.30
CA VAL A 47 -0.26 -3.02 -2.99
C VAL A 47 -0.75 -4.39 -2.56
N PHE A 48 -0.15 -4.94 -1.51
CA PHE A 48 -0.53 -6.24 -0.97
C PHE A 48 -1.29 -6.03 0.34
N LEU A 49 -2.48 -6.62 0.44
CA LEU A 49 -3.29 -6.61 1.64
C LEU A 49 -3.18 -7.98 2.32
N LEU A 50 -2.58 -7.99 3.50
CA LEU A 50 -2.41 -9.17 4.36
C LEU A 50 -3.46 -9.16 5.47
N GLU A 51 -4.11 -10.31 5.66
CA GLU A 51 -5.13 -10.55 6.71
C GLU A 51 -6.23 -9.46 6.77
N ASP A 52 -6.52 -8.85 5.61
CA ASP A 52 -7.49 -7.75 5.48
C ASP A 52 -7.21 -6.54 6.41
N LYS A 53 -5.96 -6.38 6.86
CA LYS A 53 -5.56 -5.32 7.80
C LYS A 53 -4.27 -4.62 7.41
N ILE A 54 -3.22 -5.37 7.06
CA ILE A 54 -1.89 -4.81 6.84
C ILE A 54 -1.68 -4.57 5.34
N ILE A 55 -1.24 -3.38 4.99
CA ILE A 55 -0.95 -2.98 3.62
C ILE A 55 0.56 -2.87 3.45
N TYR A 56 1.08 -3.60 2.48
CA TYR A 56 2.44 -3.47 1.98
C TYR A 56 2.39 -2.74 0.64
N VAL A 57 3.20 -1.70 0.48
CA VAL A 57 3.38 -1.01 -0.80
C VAL A 57 4.77 -1.29 -1.31
N LEU A 58 4.84 -1.89 -2.50
CA LEU A 58 6.07 -2.27 -3.16
C LEU A 58 6.26 -1.43 -4.43
N TYR A 59 7.51 -1.07 -4.72
CA TYR A 59 7.89 -0.46 -5.97
C TYR A 59 8.97 -1.32 -6.63
N LYS A 60 8.69 -1.81 -7.84
CA LYS A 60 9.57 -2.72 -8.58
C LYS A 60 9.94 -3.99 -7.77
N GLY A 61 9.00 -4.51 -7.00
CA GLY A 61 9.21 -5.69 -6.15
C GLY A 61 9.87 -5.43 -4.80
N ASP A 62 10.33 -4.20 -4.54
CA ASP A 62 10.92 -3.83 -3.25
C ASP A 62 9.90 -3.15 -2.34
N LEU A 63 9.86 -3.58 -1.08
CA LEU A 63 9.00 -2.97 -0.05
C LEU A 63 9.46 -1.54 0.26
N ILE A 64 8.58 -0.56 0.03
CA ILE A 64 8.87 0.86 0.27
C ILE A 64 8.04 1.45 1.41
N HIS A 65 6.91 0.84 1.75
CA HIS A 65 6.05 1.32 2.83
C HIS A 65 5.17 0.20 3.39
N ILE A 66 4.93 0.23 4.71
CA ILE A 66 3.98 -0.63 5.41
C ILE A 66 3.04 0.28 6.20
N THR A 67 1.74 0.04 6.09
CA THR A 67 0.72 0.71 6.90
C THR A 67 -0.40 -0.26 7.23
N GLU A 68 -1.29 0.10 8.15
CA GLU A 68 -2.54 -0.61 8.35
C GLU A 68 -3.69 0.11 7.63
N LEU A 69 -4.72 -0.63 7.21
CA LEU A 69 -6.02 -0.06 6.91
C LEU A 69 -6.50 0.71 8.13
N SER A 70 -6.96 1.94 7.90
CA SER A 70 -7.71 2.64 8.91
C SER A 70 -8.90 1.77 9.29
N LYS A 71 -9.17 1.65 10.59
CA LYS A 71 -10.41 1.01 11.04
C LYS A 71 -11.55 1.88 10.56
N ASN A 72 -12.08 1.59 9.37
CA ASN A 72 -13.33 2.19 8.96
C ASN A 72 -14.36 1.82 10.02
N LYS A 73 -14.97 2.85 10.63
CA LYS A 73 -16.20 2.76 11.40
C LYS A 73 -17.30 2.28 10.45
N LEU A 74 -17.30 1.01 10.07
CA LEU A 74 -18.44 0.35 9.46
C LEU A 74 -19.51 0.22 10.56
N GLY A 75 -20.29 1.29 10.75
CA GLY A 75 -21.39 1.31 11.72
C GLY A 75 -21.77 2.68 12.28
N GLN A 76 -21.87 3.73 11.46
CA GLN A 76 -22.72 4.92 11.66
C GLN A 76 -22.99 5.42 10.23
N PHE A 77 -24.14 5.26 9.58
CA PHE A 77 -25.55 5.29 9.96
C PHE A 77 -26.36 4.33 9.08
#